data_AF-A0A6L9F1G1-F1
#
_entry.id   AF-A0A6L9F1G1-F1
#
_cell.length_a   1.000
_cell.length_b   1.000
_cell.length_c   1.000
_cell.angle_alpha   90.00
_cell.angle_beta   90.00
_cell.angle_gamma   90.00
#
_symmetry.space_group_name_H-M   'P 1'
#
loop_
_entity.id
_entity.type
_entity.pdbx_description
1 polymer ?
#
loop_
_entity_poly.entity_id
_entity_poly.type
_entity_poly.pdbx_seq_one_letter_code
_entity_poly.pdbx_strand_id
1 'polypeptide(L)'
;MKIRSLIVLMITSFLLFGCDPALMLMVEAEKAEDTSVTIYADKTFFPDRIHLPYEKENKDEKTIIRVPWTDSIKNYKRNFSYGIGIWSDELVSNLSEHIDSIILKNSSGILKINKKTDIETYLLKNRRGFPIKKLIIKAE
;
A
#
# COMPACT_ATOMS: atom_id res chain seq x y z
N MET A 1 1.95 22.74 42.86
CA MET A 1 1.40 21.72 41.93
C MET A 1 1.96 20.36 42.31
N LYS A 2 1.09 19.39 42.60
CA LYS A 2 1.45 18.13 43.26
C LYS A 2 2.07 17.17 42.23
N ILE A 3 3.17 16.51 42.58
CA ILE A 3 3.90 15.49 41.79
C ILE A 3 2.96 14.50 41.06
N ARG A 4 1.80 14.19 41.65
CA ARG A 4 0.74 13.37 41.04
C ARG A 4 0.27 13.91 39.68
N SER A 5 0.11 15.22 39.52
CA SER A 5 -0.30 15.84 38.25
C SER A 5 0.79 15.76 37.18
N LEU A 6 2.08 15.79 37.57
CA LEU A 6 3.21 15.63 36.66
C LEU A 6 3.30 14.18 36.14
N ILE A 7 3.11 13.20 37.02
CA ILE A 7 3.12 11.78 36.68
C ILE A 7 1.96 11.44 35.73
N VAL A 8 0.76 11.95 36.02
CA VAL A 8 -0.40 11.77 35.13
C VAL A 8 -0.12 12.38 33.77
N LEU A 9 0.42 13.60 33.70
CA LEU A 9 0.76 14.26 32.44
C LEU A 9 1.80 13.46 31.62
N MET A 10 2.85 12.93 32.26
CA MET A 10 3.83 12.07 31.59
C MET A 10 3.19 10.80 31.04
N ILE A 11 2.41 10.08 31.85
CA ILE A 11 1.76 8.83 31.42
C ILE A 11 0.78 9.10 30.27
N THR A 12 -0.04 10.16 30.36
CA THR A 12 -0.94 10.52 29.26
C THR A 12 -0.18 10.96 28.02
N SER A 13 0.96 11.63 28.16
CA SER A 13 1.80 12.00 27.02
C SER A 13 2.38 10.75 26.34
N PHE A 14 2.92 9.80 27.11
CA PHE A 14 3.42 8.51 26.60
C PHE A 14 2.32 7.69 25.91
N LEU A 15 1.10 7.68 26.46
CA LEU A 15 -0.04 6.99 25.85
C LEU A 15 -0.50 7.68 24.55
N LEU A 16 -0.38 9.00 24.44
CA LEU A 16 -0.72 9.74 23.21
C LEU A 16 0.35 9.63 22.11
N PHE A 17 1.62 9.38 22.47
CA PHE A 17 2.68 9.04 21.50
C PHE A 17 2.59 7.59 20.99
N GLY A 18 1.75 6.75 21.60
CA GLY A 18 1.52 5.35 21.22
C GLY A 18 0.51 5.13 20.09
N CYS A 19 0.13 6.16 19.34
CA CYS A 19 -0.55 5.94 18.05
C CYS A 19 0.47 5.37 17.06
N ASP A 20 0.61 4.04 17.07
CA ASP A 20 1.41 3.35 16.07
C ASP A 20 0.89 3.71 14.68
N PRO A 21 1.70 4.35 13.84
CA PRO A 21 1.21 4.91 12.59
C PRO A 21 0.93 3.81 11.56
N ALA A 22 -0.09 4.06 10.74
CA ALA A 22 -0.66 3.09 9.82
C ALA A 22 0.34 2.55 8.78
N LEU A 23 0.25 1.24 8.55
CA LEU A 23 0.87 0.52 7.44
C LEU A 23 0.09 0.85 6.16
N MET A 24 0.70 1.58 5.22
CA MET A 24 -0.03 2.10 4.05
C MET A 24 0.59 1.65 2.73
N LEU A 25 -0.27 1.24 1.80
CA LEU A 25 0.05 1.12 0.37
C LEU A 25 -0.56 2.32 -0.37
N MET A 26 0.26 2.95 -1.21
CA MET A 26 -0.10 4.11 -2.00
C MET A 26 0.11 3.80 -3.47
N VAL A 27 -0.92 4.00 -4.28
CA VAL A 27 -0.88 3.86 -5.72
C VAL A 27 -1.04 5.26 -6.32
N GLU A 28 -0.05 5.71 -7.08
CA GLU A 28 0.05 7.09 -7.53
C GLU A 28 0.47 7.20 -8.99
N ALA A 29 -0.16 8.09 -9.73
CA ALA A 29 0.24 8.48 -11.08
C ALA A 29 0.62 9.97 -11.05
N GLU A 30 1.64 10.39 -11.78
CA GLU A 30 1.91 11.82 -11.95
C GLU A 30 0.70 12.53 -12.59
N LYS A 31 0.53 13.82 -12.32
CA LYS A 31 -0.58 14.63 -12.84
C LYS A 31 -0.40 14.99 -14.32
N ALA A 32 -0.08 14.00 -15.14
CA ALA A 32 0.03 14.07 -16.59
C ALA A 32 -1.05 13.21 -17.24
N GLU A 33 -1.64 13.68 -18.34
CA GLU A 33 -2.80 13.05 -18.99
C GLU A 33 -2.53 11.63 -19.50
N ASP A 34 -1.26 11.30 -19.77
CA ASP A 34 -0.81 10.02 -20.29
C ASP A 34 -0.28 9.07 -19.21
N THR A 35 -0.31 9.48 -17.94
CA THR A 35 0.28 8.72 -16.83
C THR A 35 -0.77 7.90 -16.09
N SER A 36 -0.49 6.61 -15.90
CA SER A 36 -1.38 5.73 -15.13
C SER A 36 -0.66 4.53 -14.52
N VAL A 37 -1.23 4.04 -13.42
CA VAL A 37 -0.88 2.78 -12.79
C VAL A 37 -2.08 1.84 -12.86
N THR A 38 -1.86 0.62 -13.35
CA THR A 38 -2.84 -0.46 -13.33
C THR A 38 -2.26 -1.67 -12.63
N ILE A 39 -2.94 -2.20 -11.63
CA ILE A 39 -2.55 -3.40 -10.90
C ILE A 39 -3.65 -4.44 -11.11
N TYR A 40 -3.26 -5.63 -11.59
CA TYR A 40 -4.11 -6.82 -11.66
C TYR A 40 -3.75 -7.70 -10.48
N ALA A 41 -4.73 -8.03 -9.65
CA ALA A 41 -4.54 -8.78 -8.43
C ALA A 41 -5.74 -9.69 -8.17
N ASP A 42 -5.64 -10.59 -7.20
CA ASP A 42 -6.81 -11.27 -6.65
C ASP A 42 -7.53 -10.41 -5.60
N LYS A 43 -8.72 -10.83 -5.16
CA LYS A 43 -9.50 -10.08 -4.14
C LYS A 43 -8.82 -10.01 -2.76
N THR A 44 -7.91 -10.95 -2.44
CA THR A 44 -7.15 -10.94 -1.18
C THR A 44 -6.10 -9.83 -1.11
N PHE A 45 -5.84 -9.12 -2.20
CA PHE A 45 -5.05 -7.90 -2.21
C PHE A 45 -5.60 -6.80 -1.27
N PHE A 46 -6.91 -6.72 -1.03
CA PHE A 46 -7.47 -5.62 -0.23
C PHE A 46 -7.31 -5.87 1.29
N PRO A 47 -6.95 -4.83 2.07
CA PRO A 47 -6.60 -4.97 3.48
C PRO A 47 -7.74 -5.51 4.36
N ASP A 48 -8.99 -5.22 4.02
CA ASP A 48 -10.16 -5.69 4.77
C ASP A 48 -10.32 -7.23 4.75
N ARG A 49 -9.57 -7.92 3.87
CA ARG A 49 -9.64 -9.37 3.63
C ARG A 49 -8.38 -10.13 4.05
N ILE A 50 -7.30 -9.43 4.38
CA ILE A 50 -6.00 -10.05 4.74
C ILE A 50 -6.05 -10.71 6.12
N HIS A 51 -6.99 -10.32 6.99
CA HIS A 51 -7.13 -10.85 8.34
C HIS A 51 -8.27 -11.86 8.51
N LEU A 52 -8.94 -12.29 7.44
CA LEU A 52 -10.01 -13.29 7.54
C LEU A 52 -9.39 -14.70 7.48
N PRO A 53 -9.26 -15.42 8.60
CA PRO A 53 -8.53 -16.68 8.62
C PRO A 53 -9.36 -17.87 8.11
N TYR A 54 -10.58 -17.66 7.59
CA TYR A 54 -11.56 -18.75 7.52
C TYR A 54 -12.54 -18.76 6.36
N GLU A 55 -12.53 -17.79 5.45
CA GLU A 55 -13.24 -17.98 4.18
C GLU A 55 -12.25 -18.47 3.15
N LYS A 56 -12.57 -19.59 2.49
CA LYS A 56 -11.97 -19.96 1.20
C LYS A 56 -12.36 -18.87 0.20
N GLU A 57 -11.78 -17.67 0.34
CA GLU A 57 -11.94 -16.63 -0.66
C GLU A 57 -11.39 -17.19 -1.96
N ASN A 58 -12.23 -17.12 -2.98
CA ASN A 58 -11.95 -17.72 -4.25
C ASN A 58 -10.79 -16.97 -4.91
N LYS A 59 -9.57 -17.53 -4.83
CA LYS A 59 -8.35 -16.98 -5.46
C LYS A 59 -8.52 -16.76 -6.97
N ASP A 60 -9.54 -17.36 -7.57
CA ASP A 60 -9.88 -17.20 -8.98
C ASP A 60 -10.54 -15.84 -9.28
N GLU A 61 -11.08 -15.15 -8.26
CA GLU A 61 -11.70 -13.83 -8.46
C GLU A 61 -10.65 -12.72 -8.54
N LYS A 62 -10.56 -12.12 -9.74
CA LYS A 62 -9.62 -11.04 -10.05
C LYS A 62 -10.19 -9.66 -9.80
N THR A 63 -9.32 -8.73 -9.43
CA THR A 63 -9.59 -7.31 -9.23
C THR A 63 -8.60 -6.46 -10.01
N ILE A 64 -9.03 -5.25 -10.37
CA ILE A 64 -8.23 -4.28 -11.10
C ILE A 64 -8.20 -2.97 -10.31
N ILE A 65 -7.01 -2.49 -10.01
CA ILE A 65 -6.79 -1.19 -9.39
C ILE A 65 -6.17 -0.29 -10.43
N ARG A 66 -6.89 0.75 -10.84
CA ARG A 66 -6.43 1.72 -11.83
C ARG A 66 -6.40 3.13 -11.22
N VAL A 67 -5.30 3.84 -11.41
CA VAL A 67 -5.09 5.23 -11.02
C VAL A 67 -4.50 5.98 -12.23
N PRO A 68 -5.17 7.04 -12.75
CA PRO A 68 -6.51 7.50 -12.40
C PRO A 68 -7.60 6.48 -12.82
N TRP A 69 -8.71 6.44 -12.06
CA TRP A 69 -9.81 5.48 -12.29
C TRP A 69 -10.61 5.76 -13.58
N THR A 70 -10.70 7.03 -13.97
CA THR A 70 -11.40 7.50 -15.18
C THR A 70 -10.55 8.55 -15.87
N ASP A 71 -10.64 8.62 -17.20
CA ASP A 71 -9.95 9.64 -18.00
C ASP A 71 -10.45 11.08 -17.70
N SER A 72 -11.55 11.25 -16.95
CA SER A 72 -12.18 12.54 -16.72
C SER A 72 -11.92 13.24 -15.37
N ILE A 73 -11.45 12.59 -14.28
CA ILE A 73 -11.33 13.26 -12.95
C ILE A 73 -10.18 12.76 -12.06
N LYS A 74 -9.17 13.62 -11.91
CA LYS A 74 -8.43 14.15 -10.72
C LYS A 74 -7.87 13.25 -9.61
N ASN A 75 -8.20 11.96 -9.55
CA ASN A 75 -7.70 11.08 -8.49
C ASN A 75 -6.44 10.34 -8.96
N TYR A 76 -5.33 11.07 -8.94
CA TYR A 76 -3.97 10.61 -9.24
C TYR A 76 -3.34 9.78 -8.12
N LYS A 77 -4.10 9.51 -7.04
CA LYS A 77 -3.61 8.83 -5.85
C LYS A 77 -4.72 8.00 -5.22
N ARG A 78 -4.38 6.78 -4.80
CA ARG A 78 -5.24 5.92 -3.98
C ARG A 78 -4.42 5.35 -2.83
N ASN A 79 -4.96 5.40 -1.61
CA ASN A 79 -4.31 4.86 -0.42
C ASN A 79 -5.11 3.67 0.10
N PHE A 80 -4.40 2.65 0.57
CA PHE A 80 -4.93 1.47 1.24
C PHE A 80 -4.24 1.32 2.59
N SER A 81 -5.01 1.17 3.66
CA SER A 81 -4.48 0.98 5.02
C SER A 81 -4.52 -0.50 5.37
N TYR A 82 -3.35 -1.09 5.66
CA TYR A 82 -3.16 -2.49 6.03
C TYR A 82 -3.01 -2.67 7.55
N GLY A 83 -3.62 -1.76 8.32
CA GLY A 83 -3.53 -1.77 9.78
C GLY A 83 -2.27 -1.05 10.28
N ILE A 84 -1.62 -1.63 11.28
CA ILE A 84 -0.50 -1.04 12.01
C ILE A 84 0.74 -1.91 11.82
N GLY A 85 1.90 -1.30 11.57
CA GLY A 85 3.17 -2.02 11.48
C GLY A 85 4.11 -1.43 10.45
N ILE A 86 4.95 -2.29 9.88
CA ILE A 86 5.95 -1.95 8.87
C ILE A 86 5.83 -2.91 7.68
N TRP A 87 6.24 -2.47 6.50
CA TRP A 87 6.35 -3.36 5.34
C TRP A 87 7.61 -4.21 5.48
N SER A 88 7.55 -5.29 6.26
CA SER A 88 8.61 -6.30 6.35
C SER A 88 8.80 -7.02 5.02
N ASP A 89 9.93 -7.69 4.83
CA ASP A 89 10.18 -8.47 3.61
C ASP A 89 9.12 -9.58 3.45
N GLU A 90 8.74 -10.24 4.53
CA GLU A 90 7.67 -11.26 4.56
C GLU A 90 6.31 -10.68 4.14
N LEU A 91 5.91 -9.52 4.66
CA LEU A 91 4.65 -8.90 4.28
C LEU A 91 4.63 -8.47 2.81
N VAL A 92 5.77 -8.02 2.28
CA VAL A 92 5.88 -7.71 0.86
C VAL A 92 5.84 -8.97 0.00
N SER A 93 6.53 -10.04 0.43
CA SER A 93 6.52 -11.33 -0.27
C SER A 93 5.09 -11.87 -0.35
N ASN A 94 4.38 -11.91 0.78
CA ASN A 94 2.98 -12.32 0.85
C ASN A 94 2.07 -11.44 -0.04
N LEU A 95 2.22 -10.11 0.01
CA LEU A 95 1.44 -9.22 -0.85
C LEU A 95 1.72 -9.48 -2.34
N SER A 96 2.97 -9.79 -2.71
CA SER A 96 3.36 -10.04 -4.09
C SER A 96 2.71 -11.30 -4.67
N GLU A 97 2.38 -12.29 -3.84
CA GLU A 97 1.70 -13.51 -4.29
C GLU A 97 0.30 -13.25 -4.85
N HIS A 98 -0.31 -12.15 -4.42
CA HIS A 98 -1.66 -11.73 -4.77
C HIS A 98 -1.72 -10.81 -5.99
N ILE A 99 -0.57 -10.45 -6.57
CA ILE A 99 -0.48 -9.54 -7.72
C ILE A 99 -0.08 -10.34 -8.96
N ASP A 100 -0.93 -10.32 -9.97
CA ASP A 100 -0.64 -10.94 -11.27
C ASP A 100 0.26 -10.03 -12.12
N SER A 101 -0.01 -8.72 -12.14
CA SER A 101 0.84 -7.77 -12.84
C SER A 101 0.65 -6.32 -12.39
N ILE A 102 1.72 -5.54 -12.53
CA ILE A 102 1.74 -4.08 -12.38
C ILE A 102 2.08 -3.48 -13.74
N ILE A 103 1.26 -2.56 -14.22
CA ILE A 103 1.47 -1.81 -15.47
C ILE A 103 1.61 -0.33 -15.10
N LEU A 104 2.74 0.24 -15.43
CA LEU A 104 3.05 1.66 -15.29
C LEU A 104 3.09 2.26 -16.69
N LYS A 105 2.29 3.28 -16.95
CA LYS A 105 2.27 4.01 -18.21
C LYS A 105 2.61 5.47 -17.93
N ASN A 106 3.45 6.06 -18.76
CA ASN A 106 3.79 7.47 -18.77
C ASN A 106 4.04 7.93 -20.23
N SER A 107 4.50 9.16 -20.41
CA SER A 107 4.88 9.74 -21.71
C SER A 107 5.99 8.98 -22.45
N SER A 108 6.86 8.29 -21.70
CA SER A 108 8.00 7.55 -22.23
C SER A 108 7.67 6.12 -22.67
N GLY A 109 6.52 5.58 -22.25
CA GLY A 109 6.05 4.26 -22.66
C GLY A 109 5.31 3.49 -21.57
N ILE A 110 5.31 2.17 -21.72
CA ILE A 110 4.63 1.24 -20.83
C ILE A 110 5.66 0.27 -20.22
N LEU A 111 5.76 0.27 -18.90
CA LEU A 111 6.51 -0.73 -18.13
C LEU A 111 5.52 -1.74 -17.55
N LYS A 112 5.63 -3.00 -17.98
CA LYS A 112 4.83 -4.12 -17.47
C LYS A 112 5.71 -5.04 -16.62
N ILE A 113 5.31 -5.25 -15.37
CA ILE A 113 5.96 -6.14 -14.41
C ILE A 113 4.97 -7.27 -14.12
N ASN A 114 5.29 -8.49 -14.56
CA ASN A 114 4.37 -9.63 -14.51
C ASN A 114 5.02 -10.94 -14.04
N LYS A 115 6.31 -10.91 -13.68
CA LYS A 115 6.98 -12.03 -13.00
C LYS A 115 6.92 -11.78 -11.50
N LYS A 116 6.58 -12.80 -10.72
CA LYS A 116 6.46 -12.70 -9.27
C LYS A 116 7.73 -12.13 -8.61
N THR A 117 8.90 -12.62 -9.00
CA THR A 117 10.21 -12.13 -8.52
C THR A 117 10.41 -10.65 -8.80
N ASP A 118 9.97 -10.17 -9.96
CA ASP A 118 10.16 -8.78 -10.38
C ASP A 118 9.15 -7.87 -9.66
N ILE A 119 7.94 -8.36 -9.41
CA ILE A 119 6.92 -7.68 -8.60
C ILE A 119 7.44 -7.51 -7.17
N GLU A 120 7.86 -8.60 -6.52
CA GLU A 120 8.41 -8.55 -5.16
C GLU A 120 9.61 -7.60 -5.09
N THR A 121 10.57 -7.73 -6.00
CA THR A 121 11.74 -6.84 -6.09
C THR A 121 11.33 -5.38 -6.25
N TYR A 122 10.35 -5.10 -7.12
CA TYR A 122 9.81 -3.76 -7.31
C TYR A 122 9.17 -3.21 -6.04
N LEU A 123 8.34 -4.00 -5.33
CA LEU A 123 7.70 -3.59 -4.10
C LEU A 123 8.73 -3.32 -2.99
N LEU A 124 9.70 -4.22 -2.79
CA LEU A 124 10.76 -4.08 -1.79
C LEU A 124 11.55 -2.78 -1.99
N LYS A 125 11.85 -2.42 -3.25
CA LYS A 125 12.57 -1.18 -3.61
C LYS A 125 11.75 0.09 -3.39
N ASN A 126 10.42 0.00 -3.47
CA ASN A 126 9.52 1.15 -3.37
C ASN A 126 8.93 1.37 -1.97
N ARG A 127 9.45 0.64 -0.98
CA ARG A 127 9.23 0.87 0.44
C ARG A 127 9.88 2.18 0.91
N ARG A 128 9.14 3.01 1.65
CA ARG A 128 9.56 4.34 2.11
C ARG A 128 9.02 4.69 3.51
N GLY A 129 9.56 5.79 4.07
CA GLY A 129 9.22 6.31 5.39
C GLY A 129 10.06 5.68 6.50
N PHE A 130 10.07 6.28 7.70
CA PHE A 130 10.70 5.69 8.88
C PHE A 130 9.64 5.12 9.83
N PRO A 131 9.73 3.86 10.27
CA PRO A 131 10.53 2.74 9.77
C PRO A 131 9.74 1.95 8.71
N ILE A 132 9.72 2.42 7.47
CA ILE A 132 9.15 1.72 6.32
C ILE A 132 7.63 1.47 6.42
N LYS A 133 6.89 2.51 6.76
CA LYS A 133 5.43 2.46 6.93
C LYS A 133 4.65 2.64 5.64
N LYS A 134 5.32 3.03 4.54
CA LYS A 134 4.67 3.33 3.25
C LYS A 134 5.26 2.46 2.16
N LEU A 135 4.40 1.84 1.36
CA LEU A 135 4.76 1.19 0.10
C LEU A 135 4.13 2.01 -1.03
N ILE A 136 4.91 2.40 -2.03
CA ILE A 136 4.45 3.34 -3.08
C ILE A 136 4.61 2.71 -4.46
N ILE A 137 3.51 2.38 -5.13
CA ILE A 137 3.50 1.99 -6.54
C ILE A 137 3.21 3.25 -7.34
N LYS A 138 4.18 3.72 -8.13
CA LYS A 138 4.07 4.98 -8.85
C LYS A 138 4.45 4.91 -10.32
N ALA A 139 3.76 5.68 -11.14
CA ALA A 139 4.15 6.04 -12.51
C ALA A 139 4.50 7.54 -12.55
N GLU A 140 5.65 7.86 -13.11
CA GLU A 140 6.23 9.21 -13.32
C GLU A 140 6.48 9.38 -14.81
#